data_AF-R5D3Z1-F1
#
_entry.id   AF-R5D3Z1-F1
#
_cell.length_a   1.000
_cell.length_b   1.000
_cell.length_c   1.000
_cell.angle_alpha   90.00
_cell.angle_beta   90.00
_cell.angle_gamma   90.00
#
_symmetry.space_group_name_H-M   'P 1'
#
loop_
_entity.id
_entity.type
_entity.pdbx_description
1 polymer ?
#
loop_
_entity_poly.entity_id
_entity_poly.type
_entity_poly.pdbx_seq_one_letter_code
_entity_poly.pdbx_strand_id
1 'polypeptide(L)'
;MKKLTIPIIMLLAHTKANTQQIKGKVVKNLCMPMEYSSMALIKTADSNLITRELTDKEGKFVVNNTKYNDTLTVRTTPLGYETAYADIPLNRKSLYSIPADFLLNSITRTNQTVY
;
A
#
# COMPACT_ATOMS: atom_id res chain seq x y z
N MET A 1 32.71 -22.58 46.14
CA MET A 1 31.50 -21.79 45.81
C MET A 1 31.64 -21.29 44.38
N LYS A 2 30.96 -21.89 43.41
CA LYS A 2 31.05 -21.49 41.98
C LYS A 2 30.10 -20.31 41.76
N LYS A 3 30.64 -19.14 41.41
CA LYS A 3 29.85 -17.96 41.04
C LYS A 3 29.26 -18.19 39.64
N LEU A 4 27.95 -18.37 39.57
CA LEU A 4 27.21 -18.48 38.31
C LEU A 4 26.95 -17.06 37.78
N THR A 5 27.90 -16.48 37.06
CA THR A 5 27.66 -15.28 36.25
C THR A 5 26.90 -15.69 35.00
N ILE A 6 25.58 -15.61 35.04
CA ILE A 6 24.73 -15.70 33.84
C ILE A 6 25.00 -14.44 33.01
N PRO A 7 25.54 -14.56 31.78
CA PRO A 7 25.77 -13.37 30.98
C PRO A 7 24.41 -12.81 30.54
N ILE A 8 24.28 -11.50 30.68
CA ILE A 8 23.29 -10.66 30.01
C ILE A 8 23.57 -10.76 28.50
N ILE A 9 23.26 -11.90 27.90
CA ILE A 9 22.95 -12.01 26.48
C ILE A 9 21.43 -11.87 26.46
N MET A 10 20.98 -10.65 26.78
CA MET A 10 19.64 -10.21 26.45
C MET A 10 19.60 -10.21 24.93
N LEU A 11 19.07 -11.32 24.42
CA LEU A 11 18.75 -11.59 23.04
C LEU A 11 18.07 -10.35 22.45
N LEU A 12 18.83 -9.51 21.74
CA LEU A 12 18.30 -8.50 20.83
C LEU A 12 17.65 -9.27 19.68
N ALA A 13 16.46 -9.81 19.94
CA ALA A 13 15.58 -10.30 18.90
C ALA A 13 15.19 -9.07 18.06
N HIS A 14 15.95 -8.85 17.00
CA HIS A 14 15.59 -7.88 15.97
C HIS A 14 14.29 -8.40 15.36
N THR A 15 13.15 -7.87 15.82
CA THR A 15 11.86 -8.15 15.19
C THR A 15 11.95 -7.56 13.78
N LYS A 16 12.18 -8.41 12.78
CA LYS A 16 12.19 -8.00 11.37
C LYS A 16 10.81 -7.43 11.05
N ALA A 17 10.71 -6.11 10.98
CA ALA A 17 9.50 -5.45 10.52
C ALA A 17 9.43 -5.62 9.00
N ASN A 18 8.61 -6.57 8.55
CA ASN A 18 8.34 -6.73 7.13
C ASN A 18 7.31 -5.67 6.72
N THR A 19 7.80 -4.61 6.07
CA THR A 19 6.94 -3.53 5.59
C THR A 19 6.53 -3.85 4.16
N GLN A 20 5.25 -3.93 3.90
CA GLN A 20 4.74 -4.11 2.55
C GLN A 20 4.50 -2.75 1.91
N GLN A 21 5.15 -2.49 0.80
CA GLN A 21 4.97 -1.25 0.08
C GLN A 21 3.95 -1.47 -1.05
N ILE A 22 2.90 -0.67 -1.05
CA ILE A 22 1.85 -0.62 -2.06
C ILE A 22 2.09 0.63 -2.90
N LYS A 23 2.30 0.45 -4.19
CA LYS A 23 2.50 1.55 -5.14
C LYS A 23 1.45 1.49 -6.22
N GLY A 24 1.01 2.64 -6.70
CA GLY A 24 0.25 2.69 -7.95
C GLY A 24 0.26 4.03 -8.63
N LYS A 25 -0.38 4.08 -9.80
CA LYS A 25 -0.47 5.27 -10.66
C LYS A 25 -1.90 5.45 -11.15
N VAL A 26 -2.50 6.60 -10.88
CA VAL A 26 -3.82 7.00 -11.35
C VAL A 26 -3.66 7.80 -12.64
N VAL A 27 -4.26 7.31 -13.72
CA VAL A 27 -4.23 8.00 -15.03
C VAL A 27 -5.63 8.10 -15.62
N LYS A 28 -5.91 9.18 -16.36
CA LYS A 28 -7.05 9.31 -17.26
C LYS A 28 -6.66 8.85 -18.67
N ASN A 29 -7.55 8.15 -19.35
CA ASN A 29 -7.43 7.65 -20.72
C ASN A 29 -6.08 6.97 -20.99
N LEU A 30 -5.58 6.17 -20.03
CA LEU A 30 -4.25 5.51 -20.03
C LEU A 30 -3.01 6.42 -20.07
N CYS A 31 -3.13 7.70 -20.44
CA CYS A 31 -1.99 8.53 -20.78
C CYS A 31 -1.81 9.77 -19.90
N MET A 32 -2.87 10.28 -19.26
CA MET A 32 -2.83 11.53 -18.52
C MET A 32 -2.73 11.26 -17.01
N PRO A 33 -1.58 11.53 -16.35
CA PRO A 33 -1.47 11.37 -14.91
C PRO A 33 -2.40 12.32 -14.15
N MET A 34 -3.01 11.81 -13.07
CA MET A 34 -3.93 12.58 -12.26
C MET A 34 -3.28 12.98 -10.95
N GLU A 35 -2.79 14.21 -10.87
CA GLU A 35 -2.26 14.81 -9.64
C GLU A 35 -3.37 15.13 -8.63
N TYR A 36 -3.06 15.14 -7.34
CA TYR A 36 -3.96 15.48 -6.23
C TYR A 36 -5.24 14.63 -6.16
N SER A 37 -5.24 13.45 -6.78
CA SER A 37 -6.31 12.49 -6.60
C SER A 37 -6.28 11.97 -5.18
N SER A 38 -7.41 12.03 -4.49
CA SER A 38 -7.52 11.42 -3.17
C SER A 38 -7.38 9.92 -3.32
N MET A 39 -6.44 9.31 -2.61
CA MET A 39 -6.27 7.88 -2.53
C MET A 39 -6.47 7.44 -1.08
N ALA A 40 -7.24 6.39 -0.88
CA ALA A 40 -7.42 5.73 0.40
C ALA A 40 -7.15 4.24 0.27
N LEU A 41 -6.37 3.70 1.21
CA LEU A 41 -6.23 2.27 1.39
C LEU A 41 -7.23 1.84 2.47
N ILE A 42 -8.07 0.85 2.16
CA ILE A 42 -9.08 0.32 3.07
C ILE A 42 -8.99 -1.21 3.16
N LYS A 43 -9.47 -1.78 4.26
CA LYS A 43 -9.68 -3.23 4.35
C LYS A 43 -10.86 -3.63 3.46
N THR A 44 -10.70 -4.65 2.63
CA THR A 44 -11.77 -5.09 1.72
C THR A 44 -12.98 -5.63 2.48
N ALA A 45 -12.77 -6.33 3.61
CA ALA A 45 -13.83 -7.02 4.35
C ALA A 45 -14.86 -6.07 5.00
N ASP A 46 -14.41 -4.92 5.51
CA ASP A 46 -15.24 -4.02 6.32
C ASP A 46 -15.14 -2.55 5.89
N SER A 47 -14.41 -2.26 4.80
CA SER A 47 -14.15 -0.91 4.29
C SER A 47 -13.48 0.05 5.29
N ASN A 48 -12.93 -0.47 6.40
CA ASN A 48 -12.26 0.37 7.39
C ASN A 48 -11.02 1.03 6.81
N LEU A 49 -10.87 2.32 7.11
CA LEU A 49 -9.77 3.13 6.61
C LEU A 49 -8.45 2.70 7.25
N ILE A 50 -7.45 2.42 6.41
CA ILE A 50 -6.07 2.16 6.84
C ILE A 50 -5.25 3.44 6.73
N THR A 51 -5.24 4.08 5.56
CA THR A 51 -4.54 5.34 5.34
C THR A 51 -5.11 6.13 4.15
N ARG A 52 -4.70 7.39 4.02
CA ARG A 52 -4.99 8.27 2.89
C ARG A 52 -3.72 8.97 2.41
N GLU A 53 -3.62 9.16 1.11
CA GLU A 53 -2.57 9.96 0.47
C GLU A 53 -3.17 10.74 -0.71
N LEU A 54 -2.40 11.69 -1.23
CA LEU A 54 -2.65 12.30 -2.53
C LEU A 54 -1.67 11.73 -3.56
N THR A 55 -2.11 11.65 -4.80
CA THR A 55 -1.20 11.36 -5.91
C THR A 55 -0.30 12.55 -6.22
N ASP A 56 0.95 12.27 -6.60
CA ASP A 56 1.92 13.28 -7.04
C ASP A 56 1.64 13.77 -8.48
N LYS A 57 2.50 14.68 -8.98
CA LYS A 57 2.42 15.24 -10.35
C LYS A 57 2.44 14.19 -11.47
N GLU A 58 2.96 12.99 -11.20
CA GLU A 58 2.97 11.88 -12.14
C GLU A 58 1.77 10.93 -11.90
N GLY A 59 0.84 11.30 -11.03
CA GLY A 59 -0.31 10.49 -10.64
C GLY A 59 0.04 9.30 -9.74
N LYS A 60 1.26 9.26 -9.17
CA LYS A 60 1.74 8.12 -8.38
C LYS A 60 1.40 8.27 -6.92
N PHE A 61 1.20 7.15 -6.24
CA PHE A 61 1.13 7.07 -4.79
C PHE A 61 1.99 5.90 -4.28
N VAL A 62 2.47 6.04 -3.04
CA VAL A 62 3.24 5.02 -2.33
C VAL A 62 2.74 4.96 -0.89
N VAL A 63 2.31 3.78 -0.46
CA VAL A 63 1.86 3.52 0.91
C VAL A 63 2.67 2.38 1.50
N ASN A 64 3.19 2.61 2.71
CA ASN A 64 3.83 1.57 3.49
C ASN A 64 2.78 0.96 4.43
N ASN A 65 2.48 -0.32 4.24
CA ASN A 65 1.62 -1.12 5.09
C ASN A 65 2.47 -2.08 5.91
N THR A 66 2.53 -1.88 7.22
CA THR A 66 3.31 -2.71 8.16
C THR A 66 2.47 -3.72 8.93
N LYS A 67 1.12 -3.66 8.81
CA LYS A 67 0.21 -4.34 9.74
C LYS A 67 -0.75 -5.33 9.09
N TYR A 68 -1.20 -5.07 7.87
CA TYR A 68 -2.31 -5.82 7.29
C TYR A 68 -1.82 -6.86 6.29
N ASN A 69 -2.12 -8.13 6.56
CA ASN A 69 -1.92 -9.27 5.65
C ASN A 69 -3.22 -9.70 4.95
N ASP A 70 -4.24 -8.85 4.96
CA ASP A 70 -5.52 -9.14 4.33
C ASP A 70 -5.56 -8.70 2.86
N THR A 71 -6.65 -9.03 2.18
CA THR A 71 -7.07 -8.38 0.94
C THR A 71 -7.39 -6.91 1.25
N LEU A 72 -6.82 -6.01 0.46
CA LEU A 72 -6.95 -4.57 0.63
C LEU A 72 -7.61 -3.98 -0.60
N THR A 73 -8.28 -2.86 -0.45
CA THR A 73 -8.86 -2.12 -1.58
C THR A 73 -8.27 -0.74 -1.63
N VAL A 74 -7.88 -0.29 -2.82
CA VAL A 74 -7.53 1.11 -3.09
C VAL A 74 -8.79 1.81 -3.59
N ARG A 75 -9.18 2.87 -2.90
CA ARG A 75 -10.21 3.81 -3.34
C ARG A 75 -9.51 5.06 -3.86
N THR A 76 -9.83 5.51 -5.06
CA THR A 76 -9.33 6.78 -5.61
C THR A 76 -10.46 7.72 -5.97
N THR A 77 -10.27 9.02 -5.81
CA THR A 77 -11.23 10.05 -6.21
C THR A 77 -10.45 11.23 -6.78
N PRO A 78 -10.28 11.25 -8.12
CA PRO A 78 -9.72 12.40 -8.81
C PRO A 78 -10.65 13.61 -8.71
N LEU A 79 -10.10 14.82 -8.68
CA LEU A 79 -10.88 16.06 -8.58
C LEU A 79 -11.81 16.22 -9.79
N GLY A 80 -13.11 16.31 -9.52
CA GLY A 80 -14.14 16.46 -10.56
C GLY A 80 -14.54 15.16 -11.26
N TYR A 81 -14.17 13.99 -10.73
CA TYR A 81 -14.49 12.69 -11.28
C TYR A 81 -15.08 11.74 -10.23
N GLU A 82 -15.66 10.65 -10.71
CA GLU A 82 -16.22 9.62 -9.85
C GLU A 82 -15.15 8.87 -9.04
N THR A 83 -15.59 8.29 -7.93
CA THR A 83 -14.74 7.44 -7.10
C THR A 83 -14.56 6.07 -7.75
N ALA A 84 -13.31 5.61 -7.77
CA ALA A 84 -12.87 4.35 -8.32
C ALA A 84 -12.37 3.40 -7.21
N TYR A 85 -12.52 2.09 -7.40
CA TYR A 85 -12.09 1.05 -6.44
C TYR A 85 -11.31 -0.05 -7.15
N ALA A 86 -10.24 -0.55 -6.52
CA ALA A 86 -9.46 -1.68 -7.01
C ALA A 86 -8.94 -2.54 -5.86
N ASP A 87 -9.23 -3.84 -5.88
CA ASP A 87 -8.74 -4.79 -4.89
C ASP A 87 -7.28 -5.19 -5.17
N ILE A 88 -6.48 -5.27 -4.11
CA ILE A 88 -5.08 -5.67 -4.10
C ILE A 88 -4.98 -7.11 -3.57
N PRO A 89 -4.72 -8.10 -4.43
CA PRO A 89 -4.45 -9.45 -4.00
C PRO A 89 -3.09 -9.53 -3.31
N LEU A 90 -2.96 -10.48 -2.40
CA LEU A 90 -1.83 -10.61 -1.49
C LEU A 90 -0.45 -10.83 -2.13
N ASN A 91 -0.35 -11.14 -3.43
CA ASN A 91 0.94 -11.53 -4.00
C ASN A 91 1.11 -11.34 -5.53
N ARG A 92 0.56 -10.28 -6.14
CA ARG A 92 0.77 -10.05 -7.59
C ARG A 92 0.95 -8.57 -7.94
N LYS A 93 1.82 -8.32 -8.93
CA LYS A 93 1.67 -7.16 -9.82
C LYS A 93 0.42 -7.39 -10.64
N SER A 94 -0.55 -6.50 -10.55
CA SER A 94 -1.73 -6.56 -11.41
C SER A 94 -2.10 -5.17 -11.91
N LEU A 95 -2.53 -5.14 -13.16
CA LEU A 95 -3.11 -3.98 -13.82
C LEU A 95 -4.61 -4.02 -13.54
N TYR A 96 -5.18 -2.95 -12.97
CA TYR A 96 -6.61 -2.88 -12.70
C TYR A 96 -7.25 -1.85 -13.62
N SER A 97 -8.17 -2.33 -14.45
CA SER A 97 -9.11 -1.50 -15.21
C SER A 97 -10.27 -1.16 -14.30
N ILE A 98 -10.48 0.12 -14.04
CA ILE A 98 -11.64 0.60 -13.30
C ILE A 98 -12.60 1.23 -14.32
N PRO A 99 -13.94 1.13 -14.17
CA PRO A 99 -14.85 1.64 -15.18
C PRO A 99 -14.78 3.16 -15.31
N ALA A 100 -14.95 3.63 -16.54
CA ALA A 100 -14.94 5.01 -17.04
C ALA A 100 -13.58 5.73 -16.91
N ASP A 101 -12.82 5.69 -18.00
CA ASP A 101 -11.68 6.57 -18.34
C ASP A 101 -10.48 6.61 -17.38
N PHE A 102 -10.51 5.99 -16.19
CA PHE A 102 -9.39 5.99 -15.25
C PHE A 102 -8.79 4.61 -15.04
N LEU A 103 -7.47 4.53 -15.14
CA LEU A 103 -6.72 3.29 -15.03
C LEU A 103 -5.73 3.35 -13.88
N LEU A 104 -5.70 2.27 -13.10
CA LEU A 104 -4.70 2.05 -12.08
C LEU A 104 -3.61 1.20 -12.71
N ASN A 105 -2.62 1.88 -13.30
CA ASN A 105 -1.71 1.27 -14.29
C ASN A 105 -0.76 0.22 -13.69
N SER A 106 -0.61 0.17 -12.38
CA SER A 106 0.00 -0.96 -11.68
C SER A 106 -0.30 -0.84 -10.20
N ILE A 107 -0.63 -1.95 -9.54
CA ILE A 107 -0.42 -2.07 -8.10
C ILE A 107 0.66 -3.11 -7.88
N THR A 108 1.71 -2.74 -7.15
CA THR A 108 2.72 -3.70 -6.70
C THR A 108 2.75 -3.69 -5.18
N ARG A 109 2.66 -4.88 -4.58
CA ARG A 109 2.93 -5.13 -3.16
C ARG A 109 4.31 -5.80 -3.07
N THR A 110 5.30 -5.12 -2.49
CA THR A 110 6.62 -5.71 -2.25
C THR A 110 6.91 -5.77 -0.76
N ASN A 111 7.36 -6.92 -0.27
CA ASN A 111 7.95 -7.03 1.06
C ASN A 111 9.29 -6.30 1.07
N GLN A 112 9.42 -5.27 1.91
CA GLN A 112 10.69 -4.64 2.24
C GLN A 112 11.13 -5.12 3.63
N THR A 113 12.28 -5.77 3.68
CA THR A 113 12.99 -6.04 4.94
C THR A 113 13.70 -4.76 5.34
N VAL A 114 13.25 -4.12 6.41
CA VAL A 114 13.98 -2.99 7.04
C VAL A 114 14.93 -3.58 8.08
N TYR A 115 16.22 -3.28 7.96
CA TYR A 115 17.30 -3.74 8.87
C TYR A 115 17.50 -2.78 10.04
#